data_AF-A0A3N4MKT9-F1
#
_entry.id   AF-A0A3N4MKT9-F1
#
_cell.length_a   1.000
_cell.length_b   1.000
_cell.length_c   1.000
_cell.angle_alpha   90.00
_cell.angle_beta   90.00
_cell.angle_gamma   90.00
#
_symmetry.space_group_name_H-M   'P 1'
#
loop_
_entity.id
_entity.type
_entity.pdbx_description
1 polymer ?
#
loop_
_entity_poly.entity_id
_entity_poly.type
_entity_poly.pdbx_seq_one_letter_code
_entity_poly.pdbx_strand_id
1 'polypeptide(L)'
;MGVIPIVGTIGNITFYEMNGQYYARGKSSLSGKRVKTDWRFERTRMYSRRMGLASAAAGRIYRTLRVKEQDVTFFRKMVSTGLRLLKTGCAEERLEAELKAMFQPEIITQQISVVPQEKEKKVTAGEPTAPQEMERSVAADEPIAAPDPAETKRRETGAPQEMQEKMITAAIPGGAVEAALQETADASQSHPFAVRIMPAPHPVVVNAQGRLEKQKPEEENPTSGLQLFLREIHLLVPVKNE
;
A
#
# COMPACT_ATOMS: atom_id res chain seq x y z
N MET A 1 6.17 32.89 -33.38
CA MET A 1 5.64 32.63 -32.02
C MET A 1 6.42 31.47 -31.44
N GLY A 2 7.27 31.71 -30.44
CA GLY A 2 8.05 30.64 -29.79
C GLY A 2 7.21 29.89 -28.76
N VAL A 3 7.45 28.59 -28.61
CA VAL A 3 6.84 27.78 -27.54
C VAL A 3 7.61 28.07 -26.26
N ILE A 4 6.91 28.54 -25.22
CA ILE A 4 7.50 28.73 -23.89
C ILE A 4 7.35 27.39 -23.14
N PRO A 5 8.44 26.68 -22.83
CA PRO A 5 8.37 25.46 -22.04
C PRO A 5 7.98 25.80 -20.60
N ILE A 6 6.90 25.20 -20.10
CA ILE A 6 6.42 25.35 -18.73
C ILE A 6 6.42 23.97 -18.08
N VAL A 7 7.05 23.87 -16.92
CA VAL A 7 7.01 22.67 -16.06
C VAL A 7 6.53 23.10 -14.68
N GLY A 8 5.56 22.40 -14.12
CA GLY A 8 4.98 22.73 -12.82
C GLY A 8 3.46 22.64 -12.81
N THR A 9 2.83 23.12 -11.74
CA THR A 9 1.36 23.12 -11.62
C THR A 9 0.85 24.54 -11.48
N ILE A 10 -0.06 24.94 -12.37
CA ILE A 10 -0.74 26.24 -12.32
C ILE A 10 -2.25 25.94 -12.18
N GLY A 11 -2.81 26.31 -11.03
CA GLY A 11 -4.20 26.03 -10.69
C GLY A 11 -4.53 24.52 -10.70
N ASN A 12 -5.42 24.14 -11.63
CA ASN A 12 -5.89 22.76 -11.79
C ASN A 12 -5.19 21.99 -12.92
N ILE A 13 -4.14 22.56 -13.52
CA ILE A 13 -3.39 21.95 -14.62
C ILE A 13 -1.93 21.75 -14.20
N THR A 14 -1.41 20.55 -14.43
CA THR A 14 0.00 20.20 -14.23
C THR A 14 0.66 20.03 -15.59
N PHE A 15 1.70 20.84 -15.83
CA PHE A 15 2.58 20.77 -16.99
C PHE A 15 3.82 19.96 -16.66
N TYR A 16 4.18 19.02 -17.52
CA TYR A 16 5.36 18.17 -17.34
C TYR A 16 5.97 17.79 -18.69
N GLU A 17 7.25 17.46 -18.67
CA GLU A 17 7.98 16.97 -19.84
C GLU A 17 8.16 15.46 -19.76
N MET A 18 7.92 14.77 -20.86
CA MET A 18 8.21 13.33 -21.00
C MET A 18 8.75 13.08 -22.40
N ASN A 19 9.92 12.44 -22.49
CA ASN A 19 10.58 12.11 -23.76
C ASN A 19 10.78 13.33 -24.69
N GLY A 20 11.16 14.49 -24.14
CA GLY A 20 11.38 15.71 -24.93
C GLY A 20 10.11 16.42 -25.39
N GLN A 21 8.92 15.94 -24.97
CA GLN A 21 7.64 16.54 -25.29
C GLN A 21 6.95 17.09 -24.04
N TYR A 22 6.30 18.24 -24.19
CA TYR A 22 5.59 18.92 -23.11
C TYR A 22 4.11 18.53 -23.11
N TYR A 23 3.63 18.13 -21.94
CA TYR A 23 2.27 17.68 -21.70
C TYR A 23 1.59 18.55 -20.65
N ALA A 24 0.27 18.71 -20.78
CA ALA A 24 -0.57 19.32 -19.77
C ALA A 24 -1.63 18.31 -19.33
N ARG A 25 -1.78 18.14 -18.01
CA ARG A 25 -2.78 17.26 -17.40
C ARG A 25 -3.65 18.04 -16.42
N GLY A 26 -4.96 18.01 -16.65
CA GLY A 26 -5.92 18.48 -15.64
C GLY A 26 -5.96 17.55 -14.42
N LYS A 27 -6.04 18.11 -13.22
CA LYS A 27 -6.30 17.33 -12.01
C LYS A 27 -7.67 16.67 -12.13
N SER A 28 -7.76 15.42 -11.71
CA SER A 28 -9.04 14.72 -11.64
C SER A 28 -9.89 15.30 -10.51
N SER A 29 -11.20 15.07 -10.57
CA SER A 29 -12.14 15.39 -9.47
C SER A 29 -11.96 14.50 -8.23
N LEU A 30 -10.91 13.66 -8.20
CA LEU A 30 -10.64 12.74 -7.12
C LEU A 30 -9.98 13.47 -5.95
N SER A 31 -10.75 13.70 -4.87
CA SER A 31 -10.22 14.28 -3.64
C SER A 31 -9.64 13.21 -2.70
N GLY A 32 -8.64 13.59 -1.90
CA GLY A 32 -8.09 12.70 -0.86
C GLY A 32 -9.13 12.28 0.18
N LYS A 33 -10.09 13.17 0.52
CA LYS A 33 -11.22 12.85 1.41
C LYS A 33 -12.06 11.71 0.85
N ARG A 34 -12.32 11.72 -0.46
CA ARG A 34 -13.04 10.63 -1.14
C ARG A 34 -12.27 9.31 -1.07
N VAL A 35 -10.98 9.30 -1.37
CA VAL A 35 -10.16 8.07 -1.28
C VAL A 35 -10.14 7.46 0.12
N LYS A 36 -10.20 8.30 1.17
CA LYS A 36 -10.21 7.85 2.57
C LYS A 36 -11.56 7.31 3.06
N THR A 37 -12.67 7.75 2.48
CA THR A 37 -14.03 7.49 3.02
C THR A 37 -14.91 6.63 2.12
N ASP A 38 -14.81 6.77 0.80
CA ASP A 38 -15.68 6.09 -0.17
C ASP A 38 -15.35 4.58 -0.21
N TRP A 39 -16.39 3.73 -0.18
CA TRP A 39 -16.28 2.26 -0.17
C TRP A 39 -15.56 1.72 -1.40
N ARG A 40 -15.64 2.41 -2.55
CA ARG A 40 -14.96 2.01 -3.79
C ARG A 40 -13.44 1.93 -3.65
N PHE A 41 -12.87 2.65 -2.68
CA PHE A 41 -11.44 2.67 -2.40
C PHE A 41 -11.02 1.77 -1.23
N GLU A 42 -11.91 0.94 -0.69
CA GLU A 42 -11.60 0.07 0.46
C GLU A 42 -10.39 -0.83 0.17
N ARG A 43 -10.38 -1.48 -1.01
CA ARG A 43 -9.27 -2.33 -1.43
C ARG A 43 -7.96 -1.54 -1.58
N THR A 44 -8.02 -0.31 -2.08
CA THR A 44 -6.85 0.57 -2.19
C THR A 44 -6.30 0.91 -0.81
N ARG A 45 -7.17 1.26 0.15
CA ARG A 45 -6.78 1.54 1.54
C ARG A 45 -6.12 0.32 2.17
N MET A 46 -6.70 -0.86 1.98
CA MET A 46 -6.17 -2.12 2.49
C MET A 46 -4.75 -2.41 1.96
N TYR A 47 -4.52 -2.25 0.65
CA TYR A 47 -3.16 -2.37 0.09
C TYR A 47 -2.20 -1.28 0.57
N SER A 48 -2.66 -0.02 0.69
CA SER A 48 -1.83 1.05 1.21
C SER A 48 -1.41 0.80 2.66
N ARG A 49 -2.29 0.23 3.49
CA ARG A 49 -1.97 -0.17 4.86
C ARG A 49 -0.89 -1.24 4.86
N ARG A 50 -1.06 -2.30 4.06
CA ARG A 50 -0.04 -3.36 3.90
C ARG A 50 1.31 -2.81 3.44
N MET A 51 1.30 -1.90 2.47
CA MET A 51 2.52 -1.26 1.99
C MET A 51 3.18 -0.42 3.10
N GLY A 52 2.40 0.34 3.86
CA GLY A 52 2.87 1.09 5.02
C GLY A 52 3.55 0.18 6.04
N LEU A 53 2.91 -0.92 6.42
CA LEU A 53 3.46 -1.91 7.36
C LEU A 53 4.77 -2.53 6.85
N ALA A 54 4.78 -3.02 5.61
CA ALA A 54 5.98 -3.63 5.01
C ALA A 54 7.14 -2.63 4.91
N SER A 55 6.87 -1.39 4.50
CA SER A 55 7.89 -0.34 4.39
C SER A 55 8.44 0.10 5.75
N ALA A 56 7.60 0.18 6.78
CA ALA A 56 8.02 0.52 8.13
C ALA A 56 8.92 -0.57 8.73
N ALA A 57 8.52 -1.84 8.60
CA ALA A 57 9.31 -2.99 9.04
C ALA A 57 10.67 -3.05 8.32
N ALA A 58 10.68 -2.95 6.99
CA ALA A 58 11.91 -2.92 6.20
C ALA A 58 12.79 -1.71 6.57
N GLY A 59 12.19 -0.55 6.83
CA GLY A 59 12.91 0.66 7.24
C GLY A 59 13.61 0.54 8.59
N ARG A 60 13.00 -0.17 9.56
CA ARG A 60 13.65 -0.47 10.84
C ARG A 60 14.90 -1.34 10.63
N ILE A 61 14.80 -2.39 9.82
CA ILE A 61 15.94 -3.26 9.48
C ILE A 61 17.01 -2.48 8.71
N TYR A 62 16.61 -1.71 7.69
CA TYR A 62 17.51 -0.96 6.83
C TYR A 62 18.37 0.06 7.58
N ARG A 63 17.82 0.72 8.62
CA ARG A 63 18.57 1.66 9.46
C ARG A 63 19.64 1.00 10.33
N THR A 64 19.57 -0.32 10.53
CA THR A 64 20.63 -1.07 11.23
C THR A 64 21.85 -1.36 10.36
N LEU A 65 21.75 -1.16 9.05
CA LEU A 65 22.84 -1.37 8.09
C LEU A 65 23.80 -0.19 8.09
N ARG A 66 25.06 -0.44 7.74
CA ARG A 66 26.07 0.61 7.61
C ARG A 66 25.73 1.53 6.43
N VAL A 67 26.09 2.81 6.53
CA VAL A 67 25.77 3.84 5.51
C VAL A 67 26.27 3.47 4.11
N LYS A 68 27.42 2.78 4.00
CA LYS A 68 27.98 2.33 2.70
C LYS A 68 27.19 1.18 2.05
N GLU A 69 26.37 0.48 2.82
CA GLU A 69 25.62 -0.73 2.41
C GLU A 69 24.12 -0.41 2.19
N GLN A 70 23.72 0.84 2.41
CA GLN A 70 22.35 1.31 2.22
C GLN A 70 22.04 1.45 0.73
N ASP A 71 21.71 0.33 0.09
CA ASP A 71 21.22 0.29 -1.29
C ASP A 71 19.69 0.36 -1.38
N VAL A 72 19.21 1.27 -2.23
CA VAL A 72 17.79 1.44 -2.56
C VAL A 72 17.21 0.16 -3.18
N THR A 73 17.99 -0.58 -3.98
CA THR A 73 17.49 -1.83 -4.60
C THR A 73 17.25 -2.90 -3.54
N PHE A 74 18.17 -3.01 -2.56
CA PHE A 74 18.04 -3.91 -1.42
C PHE A 74 16.83 -3.57 -0.55
N PHE A 75 16.62 -2.28 -0.25
CA PHE A 75 15.42 -1.82 0.46
C PHE A 75 14.13 -2.20 -0.28
N ARG A 76 14.05 -1.95 -1.59
CA ARG A 76 12.86 -2.31 -2.40
C ARG A 76 12.61 -3.82 -2.41
N LYS A 77 13.67 -4.63 -2.42
CA LYS A 77 13.59 -6.10 -2.32
C LYS A 77 12.96 -6.51 -0.98
N MET A 78 13.42 -5.94 0.14
CA MET A 78 12.83 -6.19 1.46
C MET A 78 11.35 -5.82 1.52
N VAL A 79 10.97 -4.63 1.04
CA VAL A 79 9.56 -4.19 1.02
C VAL A 79 8.71 -5.13 0.16
N SER A 80 9.22 -5.57 -1.00
CA SER A 80 8.50 -6.51 -1.87
C SER A 80 8.25 -7.86 -1.19
N THR A 81 9.22 -8.36 -0.41
CA THR A 81 9.07 -9.59 0.37
C THR A 81 8.08 -9.40 1.51
N GLY A 82 8.14 -8.26 2.22
CA GLY A 82 7.20 -7.96 3.30
C GLY A 82 5.76 -7.89 2.81
N LEU A 83 5.53 -7.30 1.63
CA LEU A 83 4.22 -7.32 0.97
C LEU A 83 3.73 -8.74 0.65
N ARG A 84 4.64 -9.64 0.21
CA ARG A 84 4.29 -11.05 -0.03
C ARG A 84 3.90 -11.75 1.26
N LEU A 85 4.63 -11.54 2.36
CA LEU A 85 4.31 -12.11 3.67
C LEU A 85 2.96 -11.62 4.23
N LEU A 86 2.67 -10.32 4.09
CA LEU A 86 1.37 -9.77 4.49
C LEU A 86 0.22 -10.26 3.59
N LYS A 87 0.52 -10.70 2.36
CA LYS A 87 -0.47 -11.31 1.47
C LYS A 87 -0.76 -12.76 1.88
N THR A 88 0.22 -13.49 2.38
CA THR A 88 0.05 -14.88 2.87
C THR A 88 -0.57 -14.96 4.27
N GLY A 89 -0.79 -13.83 4.94
CA GLY A 89 -1.45 -13.77 6.25
C GLY A 89 -0.48 -13.71 7.44
N CYS A 90 0.79 -13.35 7.22
CA CYS A 90 1.71 -13.09 8.32
C CYS A 90 1.22 -11.91 9.18
N ALA A 91 1.26 -12.09 10.50
CA ALA A 91 0.92 -11.05 11.46
C ALA A 91 1.99 -9.95 11.47
N GLU A 92 1.61 -8.71 11.75
CA GLU A 92 2.50 -7.55 11.78
C GLU A 92 3.69 -7.75 12.73
N GLU A 93 3.44 -8.34 13.90
CA GLU A 93 4.46 -8.62 14.93
C GLU A 93 5.54 -9.59 14.45
N ARG A 94 5.19 -10.55 13.58
CA ARG A 94 6.11 -11.56 13.05
C ARG A 94 6.83 -11.10 11.79
N LEU A 95 6.27 -10.10 11.10
CA LEU A 95 6.78 -9.60 9.82
C LEU A 95 8.26 -9.18 9.90
N GLU A 96 8.63 -8.46 10.95
CA GLU A 96 10.00 -8.02 11.14
C GLU A 96 10.97 -9.16 11.40
N ALA A 97 10.58 -10.13 12.23
CA ALA A 97 11.39 -11.29 12.54
C ALA A 97 11.62 -12.15 11.29
N GLU A 98 10.57 -12.38 10.50
CA GLU A 98 10.65 -13.14 9.25
C GLU A 98 11.49 -12.42 8.20
N LEU A 99 11.29 -11.11 8.02
CA LEU A 99 12.13 -10.30 7.12
C LEU A 99 13.59 -10.33 7.55
N LYS A 100 13.86 -10.14 8.85
CA LYS A 100 15.23 -10.18 9.36
C LYS A 100 15.85 -11.56 9.15
N ALA A 101 15.12 -12.65 9.36
CA ALA A 101 15.60 -14.01 9.14
C ALA A 101 16.00 -14.26 7.67
N MET A 102 15.20 -13.82 6.70
CA MET A 102 15.48 -14.02 5.27
C MET A 102 16.66 -13.20 4.77
N PHE A 103 16.83 -11.97 5.27
CA PHE A 103 17.84 -11.04 4.76
C PHE A 103 19.13 -11.01 5.57
N GLN A 104 19.19 -11.65 6.74
CA GLN A 104 20.41 -11.86 7.52
C GLN A 104 21.64 -12.33 6.71
N PRO A 105 21.56 -13.36 5.84
CA PRO A 105 22.74 -13.81 5.09
C PRO A 105 23.24 -12.77 4.08
N GLU A 106 22.32 -11.99 3.47
CA GLU A 106 22.68 -10.90 2.55
C GLU A 106 23.31 -9.73 3.32
N ILE A 107 22.82 -9.42 4.52
CA ILE A 107 23.38 -8.39 5.40
C ILE A 107 24.81 -8.75 5.81
N ILE A 108 25.05 -9.99 6.22
CA ILE A 108 26.39 -10.47 6.61
C ILE A 108 27.35 -10.42 5.41
N THR A 109 26.90 -10.87 4.24
CA THR A 109 27.72 -10.85 3.02
C THR A 109 28.11 -9.43 2.61
N GLN A 110 27.18 -8.47 2.70
CA GLN A 110 27.45 -7.06 2.43
C GLN A 110 28.40 -6.42 3.45
N GLN A 111 28.38 -6.88 4.70
CA GLN A 111 29.29 -6.41 5.73
C GLN A 111 30.71 -6.98 5.62
N ILE A 112 30.86 -8.22 5.12
CA ILE A 112 32.16 -8.91 5.01
C ILE A 112 32.97 -8.44 3.79
N SER A 113 32.34 -7.98 2.70
CA SER A 113 33.07 -7.55 1.49
C SER A 113 33.87 -6.25 1.66
N VAL A 114 33.95 -5.68 2.88
CA VAL A 114 34.76 -4.51 3.22
C VAL A 114 36.10 -4.92 3.88
N VAL A 115 36.67 -6.07 3.51
CA VAL A 115 38.09 -6.34 3.81
C VAL A 115 38.92 -5.21 3.17
N PRO A 116 39.73 -4.48 3.94
CA PRO A 116 40.61 -3.46 3.39
C PRO A 116 41.58 -4.13 2.43
N GLN A 117 41.41 -3.88 1.13
CA GLN A 117 42.52 -4.02 0.19
C GLN A 117 43.51 -2.91 0.58
N GLU A 118 44.47 -3.27 1.43
CA GLU A 118 45.68 -2.48 1.64
C GLU A 118 46.30 -2.26 0.27
N LYS A 119 46.11 -1.04 -0.27
CA LYS A 119 46.93 -0.59 -1.39
C LYS A 119 48.35 -0.52 -0.86
N GLU A 120 49.13 -1.57 -1.13
CA GLU A 120 50.57 -1.50 -1.16
C GLU A 120 50.97 -0.32 -2.06
N LYS A 121 51.19 0.84 -1.44
CA LYS A 121 51.96 1.91 -2.05
C LYS A 121 53.39 1.40 -2.13
N LYS A 122 53.71 0.74 -3.25
CA LYS A 122 55.09 0.52 -3.66
C LYS A 122 55.76 1.88 -3.77
N VAL A 123 56.64 2.11 -2.81
CA VAL A 123 57.63 3.19 -2.77
C VAL A 123 58.47 3.11 -4.05
N THR A 124 58.42 4.16 -4.86
CA THR A 124 59.54 4.54 -5.72
C THR A 124 59.97 5.93 -5.28
N ALA A 125 61.02 5.95 -4.47
CA ALA A 125 61.80 7.13 -4.17
C ALA A 125 62.50 7.61 -5.46
N GLY A 126 62.46 8.91 -5.71
CA GLY A 126 63.15 9.53 -6.83
C GLY A 126 62.86 11.03 -6.96
N GLU A 127 63.59 11.79 -6.13
CA GLU A 127 64.06 13.16 -6.37
C GLU A 127 63.20 14.40 -5.98
N PRO A 128 63.76 15.33 -5.17
CA PRO A 128 63.11 16.56 -4.76
C PRO A 128 63.48 17.74 -5.67
N THR A 129 62.51 18.58 -6.03
CA THR A 129 62.77 19.93 -6.54
C THR A 129 61.83 20.90 -5.84
N ALA A 130 62.45 21.78 -5.04
CA ALA A 130 61.82 22.87 -4.31
C ALA A 130 61.68 24.12 -5.24
N PRO A 131 61.23 25.29 -4.75
CA PRO A 131 59.89 25.80 -4.99
C PRO A 131 59.89 27.04 -5.88
N GLN A 132 58.85 27.22 -6.71
CA GLN A 132 58.55 28.53 -7.28
C GLN A 132 57.24 29.07 -6.72
N GLU A 133 57.43 30.09 -5.89
CA GLU A 133 56.48 31.12 -5.52
C GLU A 133 55.92 31.78 -6.79
N MET A 134 54.59 31.85 -6.91
CA MET A 134 53.94 32.96 -7.58
C MET A 134 52.68 33.32 -6.79
N GLU A 135 52.80 34.47 -6.14
CA GLU A 135 51.76 35.23 -5.50
C GLU A 135 50.57 35.46 -6.45
N ARG A 136 49.36 35.16 -5.96
CA ARG A 136 48.18 35.95 -6.30
C ARG A 136 47.45 36.32 -5.03
N SER A 137 47.74 37.55 -4.63
CA SER A 137 47.04 38.37 -3.67
C SER A 137 45.66 38.81 -4.18
N VAL A 138 44.88 39.37 -3.24
CA VAL A 138 43.63 40.15 -3.40
C VAL A 138 42.34 39.29 -3.43
N ALA A 139 41.35 39.41 -2.53
CA ALA A 139 41.15 40.24 -1.34
C ALA A 139 39.97 39.69 -0.49
N ALA A 140 40.02 40.01 0.80
CA ALA A 140 38.95 40.32 1.77
C ALA A 140 37.65 39.49 1.75
N ASP A 141 37.37 38.69 2.78
CA ASP A 141 36.77 39.08 4.08
C ASP A 141 35.44 39.83 3.95
N GLU A 142 34.34 39.07 3.84
CA GLU A 142 33.06 39.45 4.42
C GLU A 142 32.75 38.51 5.61
N PRO A 143 32.59 39.04 6.84
CA PRO A 143 32.21 38.23 7.98
C PRO A 143 30.73 37.83 7.87
N ILE A 144 30.47 36.54 7.73
CA ILE A 144 29.13 35.98 7.88
C ILE A 144 28.68 36.26 9.32
N ALA A 145 27.70 37.14 9.43
CA ALA A 145 27.09 37.55 10.67
C ALA A 145 26.61 36.34 11.49
N ALA A 146 26.89 36.41 12.80
CA ALA A 146 26.45 35.45 13.78
C ALA A 146 24.92 35.24 13.72
N PRO A 147 24.43 34.00 13.93
CA PRO A 147 23.00 33.77 14.08
C PRO A 147 22.48 34.46 15.35
N ASP A 148 21.43 35.25 15.16
CA ASP A 148 20.69 36.01 16.15
C ASP A 148 20.23 35.10 17.32
N PRO A 149 20.59 35.37 18.59
CA PRO A 149 20.25 34.51 19.74
C PRO A 149 18.78 34.57 20.19
N ALA A 150 17.86 35.10 19.38
CA ALA A 150 16.50 35.42 19.79
C ALA A 150 15.43 34.33 19.53
N GLU A 151 15.78 33.12 19.05
CA GLU A 151 14.78 32.05 18.79
C GLU A 151 14.92 30.78 19.62
N THR A 152 15.65 30.87 20.74
CA THR A 152 15.67 29.82 21.79
C THR A 152 14.76 30.20 22.95
N LYS A 153 13.46 30.39 22.70
CA LYS A 153 12.43 30.57 23.74
C LYS A 153 11.01 30.24 23.25
N ARG A 154 10.83 29.05 22.67
CA ARG A 154 9.51 28.41 22.47
C ARG A 154 9.56 26.91 22.73
N ARG A 155 10.21 26.53 23.83
CA ARG A 155 9.88 25.33 24.60
C ARG A 155 9.62 25.84 26.01
N GLU A 156 8.57 25.30 26.64
CA GLU A 156 8.09 25.63 27.99
C GLU A 156 7.13 26.82 28.08
N THR A 157 5.88 26.59 27.66
CA THR A 157 4.73 27.09 28.42
C THR A 157 3.68 25.99 28.46
N GLY A 158 3.22 25.70 29.67
CA GLY A 158 2.57 24.46 30.06
C GLY A 158 1.24 24.17 29.39
N ALA A 159 0.96 22.87 29.34
CA ALA A 159 -0.39 22.34 29.24
C ALA A 159 -1.18 22.74 30.49
N PRO A 160 -2.37 23.36 30.37
CA PRO A 160 -3.32 23.44 31.47
C PRO A 160 -3.96 22.05 31.66
N GLN A 161 -3.60 21.41 32.75
CA GLN A 161 -4.03 20.09 33.19
C GLN A 161 -5.40 20.16 33.88
N GLU A 162 -6.38 20.85 33.28
CA GLU A 162 -7.63 21.24 33.96
C GLU A 162 -8.90 21.09 33.10
N MET A 163 -8.94 20.04 32.27
CA MET A 163 -10.16 19.71 31.49
C MET A 163 -10.47 18.20 31.42
N GLN A 164 -9.93 17.39 32.33
CA GLN A 164 -10.20 15.94 32.40
C GLN A 164 -11.03 15.50 33.62
N GLU A 165 -11.38 16.40 34.55
CA GLU A 165 -12.20 16.06 35.72
C GLU A 165 -13.71 16.34 35.59
N LYS A 166 -14.21 16.71 34.40
CA LYS A 166 -15.67 16.94 34.17
C LYS A 166 -16.38 15.91 33.28
N MET A 167 -15.75 14.78 32.94
CA MET A 167 -16.39 13.73 32.13
C MET A 167 -16.51 12.36 32.81
N ILE A 168 -16.18 12.24 34.11
CA ILE A 168 -16.35 10.99 34.87
C ILE A 168 -17.26 11.21 36.09
N THR A 169 -18.44 11.82 35.91
CA THR A 169 -19.54 11.69 36.89
C THR A 169 -20.89 11.96 36.20
N ALA A 170 -21.40 10.97 35.48
CA ALA A 170 -22.82 10.78 35.22
C ALA A 170 -22.99 9.26 35.04
N ALA A 171 -23.05 8.51 36.15
CA ALA A 171 -24.30 8.11 36.76
C ALA A 171 -25.28 7.57 35.70
N ILE A 172 -25.12 6.29 35.38
CA ILE A 172 -26.17 5.45 34.80
C ILE A 172 -26.98 4.92 35.98
N PRO A 173 -28.16 5.45 36.31
CA PRO A 173 -29.14 4.70 37.07
C PRO A 173 -29.78 3.67 36.13
N GLY A 174 -29.68 2.41 36.53
CA GLY A 174 -30.45 1.33 35.91
C GLY A 174 -31.94 1.46 36.23
N GLY A 175 -32.76 0.87 35.34
CA GLY A 175 -34.13 0.48 35.64
C GLY A 175 -35.20 1.28 34.89
N ALA A 176 -35.99 0.53 34.11
CA ALA A 176 -37.17 0.94 33.34
C ALA A 176 -36.82 1.80 32.11
N VAL A 177 -37.28 1.49 30.89
CA VAL A 177 -38.67 1.17 30.55
C VAL A 177 -38.71 0.27 29.32
N GLU A 178 -39.30 -0.91 29.48
CA GLU A 178 -40.01 -1.63 28.41
C GLU A 178 -41.13 -0.73 27.89
N ALA A 179 -40.95 -0.04 26.74
CA ALA A 179 -42.03 0.56 25.96
C ALA A 179 -41.49 1.17 24.66
N ALA A 180 -41.13 0.32 23.68
CA ALA A 180 -41.00 0.73 22.28
C ALA A 180 -41.02 -0.50 21.36
N LEU A 181 -42.04 -1.34 21.55
CA LEU A 181 -42.59 -2.23 20.52
C LEU A 181 -43.90 -1.56 20.06
N GLN A 182 -44.19 -1.66 18.76
CA GLN A 182 -45.23 -0.96 17.99
C GLN A 182 -44.95 0.50 17.61
N GLU A 183 -44.35 0.70 16.43
CA GLU A 183 -44.92 1.48 15.31
C GLU A 183 -43.81 1.79 14.29
N THR A 184 -43.72 0.98 13.24
CA THR A 184 -43.61 1.40 11.83
C THR A 184 -43.61 0.14 10.98
N ALA A 185 -44.77 -0.54 10.95
CA ALA A 185 -45.17 -1.32 9.81
C ALA A 185 -45.90 -0.35 8.88
N ASP A 186 -45.22 0.14 7.84
CA ASP A 186 -45.80 0.58 6.56
C ASP A 186 -44.75 1.30 5.71
N ALA A 187 -44.02 0.51 4.92
CA ALA A 187 -43.29 1.00 3.75
C ALA A 187 -43.14 -0.12 2.72
N SER A 188 -44.27 -0.71 2.29
CA SER A 188 -44.36 -1.62 1.16
C SER A 188 -44.92 -0.90 -0.07
N GLN A 189 -44.09 -0.16 -0.80
CA GLN A 189 -44.32 0.22 -2.22
C GLN A 189 -42.95 0.20 -2.92
N SER A 190 -42.55 -0.95 -3.47
CA SER A 190 -42.76 -1.33 -4.88
C SER A 190 -41.93 -0.52 -5.89
N HIS A 191 -40.63 -0.80 -5.96
CA HIS A 191 -39.85 -0.67 -7.19
C HIS A 191 -39.17 -2.02 -7.49
N PRO A 192 -39.36 -2.60 -8.69
CA PRO A 192 -38.74 -3.86 -9.06
C PRO A 192 -37.27 -3.60 -9.43
N PHE A 193 -36.37 -3.62 -8.46
CA PHE A 193 -34.96 -3.87 -8.75
C PHE A 193 -34.85 -5.35 -9.13
N ALA A 194 -34.78 -5.62 -10.43
CA ALA A 194 -34.43 -6.94 -10.95
C ALA A 194 -33.07 -7.35 -10.38
N VAL A 195 -33.10 -8.16 -9.31
CA VAL A 195 -31.94 -8.84 -8.78
C VAL A 195 -31.52 -9.84 -9.85
N ARG A 196 -30.52 -9.46 -10.66
CA ARG A 196 -29.85 -10.36 -11.58
C ARG A 196 -29.07 -11.37 -10.73
N ILE A 197 -29.73 -12.48 -10.40
CA ILE A 197 -29.10 -13.65 -9.78
C ILE A 197 -27.99 -14.07 -10.74
N MET A 198 -26.73 -13.86 -10.35
CA MET A 198 -25.60 -14.38 -11.11
C MET A 198 -25.64 -15.91 -10.99
N PRO A 199 -25.48 -16.65 -12.10
CA PRO A 199 -25.42 -18.10 -12.04
C PRO A 199 -24.25 -18.54 -11.14
N ALA A 200 -24.51 -19.56 -10.33
CA ALA A 200 -23.50 -20.14 -9.45
C ALA A 200 -22.25 -20.55 -10.23
N PRO A 201 -21.03 -20.33 -9.70
CA PRO A 201 -19.82 -20.76 -10.35
C PRO A 201 -19.82 -22.29 -10.49
N HIS A 202 -19.57 -22.78 -11.71
CA HIS A 202 -19.47 -24.21 -11.98
C HIS A 202 -18.36 -24.84 -11.11
N PRO A 203 -18.57 -26.06 -10.60
CA PRO A 203 -17.55 -26.76 -9.83
C PRO A 203 -16.33 -27.03 -10.70
N VAL A 204 -15.18 -26.50 -10.30
CA VAL A 204 -13.90 -26.80 -10.92
C VAL A 204 -13.44 -28.15 -10.39
N VAL A 205 -13.60 -29.19 -11.20
CA VAL A 205 -13.11 -30.54 -10.88
C VAL A 205 -11.61 -30.58 -11.15
N VAL A 206 -10.81 -30.80 -10.11
CA VAL A 206 -9.36 -30.99 -10.20
C VAL A 206 -9.10 -32.48 -10.29
N ASN A 207 -8.38 -32.93 -11.32
CA ASN A 207 -8.00 -34.34 -11.44
C ASN A 207 -6.95 -34.73 -10.38
N ALA A 208 -6.74 -36.04 -10.18
CA ALA A 208 -5.82 -36.59 -9.18
C ALA A 208 -4.34 -36.16 -9.35
N GLN A 209 -4.00 -35.45 -10.43
CA GLN A 209 -2.66 -34.96 -10.76
C GLN A 209 -2.53 -33.43 -10.63
N GLY A 210 -3.56 -32.74 -10.12
CA GLY A 210 -3.48 -31.30 -9.80
C GLY A 210 -3.44 -30.37 -11.02
N ARG A 211 -3.83 -30.84 -12.21
CA ARG A 211 -3.78 -30.04 -13.45
C ARG A 211 -5.19 -29.56 -13.82
N LEU A 212 -5.32 -28.24 -14.03
CA LEU A 212 -6.54 -27.60 -14.55
C LEU A 212 -6.77 -28.03 -16.00
N GLU A 213 -7.67 -29.00 -16.21
CA GLU A 213 -8.18 -29.30 -17.56
C GLU A 213 -9.27 -28.30 -17.94
N LYS A 214 -9.06 -27.59 -19.05
CA LYS A 214 -10.15 -26.87 -19.73
C LYS A 214 -11.01 -27.92 -20.42
N GLN A 215 -12.20 -28.18 -19.86
CA GLN A 215 -13.19 -28.99 -20.56
C GLN A 215 -13.52 -28.31 -21.89
N LYS A 216 -13.28 -29.04 -22.99
CA LYS A 216 -13.74 -28.69 -24.33
C LYS A 216 -15.27 -28.83 -24.30
N PRO A 217 -16.05 -27.83 -24.76
CA PRO A 217 -17.50 -27.96 -24.79
C PRO A 217 -17.86 -29.06 -25.78
N GLU A 218 -18.42 -30.16 -25.27
CA GLU A 218 -19.07 -31.16 -26.11
C GLU A 218 -20.36 -30.57 -26.66
N GLU A 219 -20.56 -30.79 -27.95
CA GLU A 219 -21.69 -30.33 -28.73
C GLU A 219 -22.90 -31.20 -28.36
N GLU A 220 -23.71 -30.73 -27.40
CA GLU A 220 -24.92 -31.42 -26.96
C GLU A 220 -25.97 -31.45 -28.09
N ASN A 221 -26.22 -32.65 -28.61
CA ASN A 221 -27.37 -32.95 -29.47
C ASN A 221 -28.68 -32.68 -28.70
N PRO A 222 -29.60 -31.82 -29.19
CA PRO A 222 -30.80 -31.40 -28.45
C PRO A 222 -31.93 -32.45 -28.36
N THR A 223 -31.69 -33.72 -28.68
CA THR A 223 -32.77 -34.71 -28.88
C THR A 223 -33.02 -35.64 -27.69
N SER A 224 -32.22 -35.61 -26.61
CA SER A 224 -32.38 -36.57 -25.49
C SER A 224 -33.21 -36.07 -24.29
N GLY A 225 -33.47 -34.77 -24.18
CA GLY A 225 -34.15 -34.18 -23.00
C GLY A 225 -35.67 -34.34 -22.96
N LEU A 226 -36.34 -34.49 -24.10
CA LEU A 226 -37.81 -34.59 -24.15
C LEU A 226 -38.35 -36.03 -23.98
N GLN A 227 -37.50 -37.05 -24.11
CA GLN A 227 -37.90 -38.46 -23.94
C GLN A 227 -37.94 -38.90 -22.46
N LEU A 228 -37.25 -38.20 -21.57
CA LEU A 228 -37.24 -38.52 -20.13
C LEU A 228 -38.38 -37.85 -19.35
N PHE A 229 -38.93 -36.74 -19.85
CA PHE A 229 -39.99 -36.00 -19.16
C PHE A 229 -41.42 -36.55 -19.39
N LEU A 230 -41.62 -37.37 -20.42
CA LEU A 230 -42.93 -37.96 -20.75
C LEU A 230 -43.19 -39.33 -20.09
N ARG A 231 -42.20 -39.90 -19.38
CA ARG A 231 -42.37 -41.18 -18.68
C ARG A 231 -42.78 -41.03 -17.21
N GLU A 232 -42.77 -39.81 -16.67
CA GLU A 232 -43.00 -39.53 -15.25
C GLU A 232 -44.38 -38.91 -14.95
N ILE A 233 -45.18 -38.61 -15.98
CA ILE A 233 -46.54 -38.04 -15.83
C ILE A 233 -47.65 -39.12 -15.86
N HIS A 234 -47.33 -40.40 -16.11
CA HIS A 234 -48.34 -41.47 -16.24
C HIS A 234 -48.64 -42.29 -14.97
N LEU A 235 -48.18 -41.87 -13.78
CA LEU A 235 -48.38 -42.63 -12.53
C LEU A 235 -49.22 -41.93 -11.45
N LEU A 236 -49.95 -40.85 -11.76
CA LEU A 236 -50.73 -40.14 -10.73
C LEU A 236 -52.13 -39.68 -11.18
N VAL A 237 -52.90 -40.57 -11.82
CA VAL A 237 -54.36 -40.40 -11.91
C VAL A 237 -55.06 -41.67 -11.42
N PRO A 238 -55.67 -41.66 -10.23
CA PRO A 238 -56.59 -42.71 -9.83
C PRO A 238 -57.92 -42.55 -10.59
N VAL A 239 -58.24 -43.54 -11.44
CA VAL A 239 -59.56 -43.71 -12.04
C VAL A 239 -60.53 -44.12 -10.92
N LYS A 240 -61.39 -43.21 -10.49
CA LYS A 240 -62.66 -43.55 -9.82
C LYS A 240 -63.73 -43.63 -10.89
N ASN A 241 -64.23 -44.83 -11.16
CA ASN A 241 -65.51 -45.04 -11.83
C ASN A 241 -66.43 -45.82 -10.88
N GLU A 242 -67.69 -45.42 -10.96
CA GLU A 242 -68.88 -45.83 -10.21
C GLU A 242 -69.24 -47.32 -10.32
#